data_AF-A0A920EC01-F1
#
_entry.id   AF-A0A920EC01-F1
#
_cell.length_a   1.000
_cell.length_b   1.000
_cell.length_c   1.000
_cell.angle_alpha   90.00
_cell.angle_beta   90.00
_cell.angle_gamma   90.00
#
_symmetry.space_group_name_H-M   'P 1'
#
loop_
_entity.id
_entity.type
_entity.pdbx_description
1 polymer ?
#
loop_
_entity_poly.entity_id
_entity_poly.type
_entity_poly.pdbx_seq_one_letter_code
_entity_poly.pdbx_strand_id
1 'polypeptide(L)'
;MGISAEEEVDRGAIWCSITGYGRNLHPNRVGFGDDAAAAGCLLAQVDKSLWFVGDASADPLTGATAAALTHGLWFAGSSGLIDISLAATSHMHTHGVIPKGIMW
;
A
#
# COMPACT_ATOMS: atom_id res chain seq x y z
N MET A 1 -10.92 3.31 -19.51
CA MET A 1 -11.36 4.68 -19.16
C MET A 1 -10.67 5.75 -19.99
N GLY A 2 -9.47 5.52 -20.56
CA GLY A 2 -8.79 6.52 -21.41
C GLY A 2 -8.13 7.65 -20.62
N ILE A 3 -7.81 7.41 -19.35
CA ILE A 3 -7.15 8.36 -18.44
C ILE A 3 -5.77 7.77 -18.11
N SER A 4 -4.73 8.59 -18.24
CA SER A 4 -3.34 8.24 -17.96
C SER A 4 -2.86 9.02 -16.72
N ALA A 5 -2.38 8.32 -15.70
CA ALA A 5 -1.94 8.95 -14.47
C ALA A 5 -0.78 9.92 -14.71
N GLU A 6 0.14 9.52 -15.59
CA GLU A 6 1.33 10.26 -15.98
C GLU A 6 0.95 11.54 -16.71
N GLU A 7 0.01 11.46 -17.67
CA GLU A 7 -0.46 12.64 -18.40
C GLU A 7 -1.18 13.64 -17.50
N GLU A 8 -1.96 13.17 -16.53
CA GLU A 8 -2.62 14.06 -15.57
C GLU A 8 -1.62 14.73 -14.63
N VAL A 9 -0.56 14.02 -14.22
CA VAL A 9 0.53 14.60 -13.43
C VAL A 9 1.29 15.67 -14.20
N ASP A 10 1.56 15.44 -15.49
CA ASP A 10 2.18 16.43 -16.37
C ASP A 10 1.30 17.67 -16.57
N ARG A 11 -0.03 17.52 -16.48
CA ARG A 11 -1.01 18.62 -16.48
C ARG A 11 -1.12 19.36 -15.14
N GLY A 12 -0.42 18.89 -14.11
CA GLY A 12 -0.38 19.51 -12.79
C GLY A 12 -1.21 18.80 -11.71
N ALA A 13 -1.75 17.61 -11.97
CA ALA A 13 -2.51 16.87 -10.97
C ALA A 13 -1.61 16.16 -9.95
N ILE A 14 -2.13 15.94 -8.75
CA ILE A 14 -1.61 14.92 -7.84
C ILE A 14 -2.40 13.64 -8.11
N TRP A 15 -1.73 12.61 -8.62
CA TRP A 15 -2.33 11.31 -8.84
C TRP A 15 -1.94 10.38 -7.70
N CYS A 16 -2.91 9.98 -6.87
CA CYS A 16 -2.71 8.98 -5.84
C CYS A 16 -3.20 7.61 -6.33
N SER A 17 -2.28 6.66 -6.44
CA SER A 17 -2.56 5.29 -6.86
C SER A 17 -2.35 4.34 -5.69
N ILE A 18 -3.44 3.84 -5.11
CA ILE A 18 -3.42 2.78 -4.09
C ILE A 18 -3.66 1.44 -4.80
N THR A 19 -2.72 0.51 -4.62
CA THR A 19 -2.79 -0.84 -5.23
C THR A 19 -2.44 -1.92 -4.20
N GLY A 20 -2.66 -3.20 -4.52
CA GLY A 20 -2.27 -4.29 -3.61
C GLY A 20 -0.76 -4.40 -3.41
N TYR A 21 0.02 -4.34 -4.50
CA TYR A 21 1.45 -4.67 -4.54
C TYR A 21 2.32 -3.67 -5.32
N GLY A 22 1.80 -2.49 -5.66
CA GLY A 22 2.52 -1.45 -6.40
C GLY A 22 2.41 -1.63 -7.91
N ARG A 23 2.84 -0.61 -8.67
CA ARG A 23 2.69 -0.59 -10.14
C ARG A 23 3.84 -1.23 -10.92
N ASN A 24 4.90 -1.68 -10.25
CA ASN A 24 6.13 -2.12 -10.92
C ASN A 24 6.23 -3.65 -11.10
N LEU A 25 6.52 -4.40 -10.04
CA LEU A 25 6.84 -5.83 -10.14
C LEU A 25 5.63 -6.69 -10.49
N HIS A 26 4.49 -6.42 -9.83
CA HIS A 26 3.27 -7.22 -9.96
C HIS A 26 2.01 -6.34 -10.10
N PRO A 27 1.93 -5.47 -11.13
CA PRO A 27 0.87 -4.46 -11.25
C PRO A 27 -0.54 -5.04 -11.36
N ASN A 28 -0.67 -6.28 -11.86
CA ASN A 28 -1.96 -6.95 -12.05
C ASN A 28 -2.31 -7.91 -10.91
N ARG A 29 -1.46 -8.03 -9.89
CA ARG A 29 -1.76 -8.89 -8.74
C ARG A 29 -2.81 -8.21 -7.88
N VAL A 30 -3.96 -8.87 -7.74
CA VAL A 30 -5.02 -8.44 -6.84
C VAL A 30 -4.56 -8.57 -5.40
N GLY A 31 -4.85 -7.56 -4.58
CA GLY A 31 -4.71 -7.60 -3.13
C GLY A 31 -5.88 -6.91 -2.46
N PHE A 32 -6.39 -7.50 -1.39
CA PHE A 32 -7.40 -6.98 -0.48
C PHE A 32 -6.74 -6.67 0.88
N GLY A 33 -7.50 -6.05 1.80
CA GLY A 33 -6.95 -5.58 3.08
C GLY A 33 -6.24 -6.67 3.90
N ASP A 34 -6.85 -7.85 4.06
CA ASP A 34 -6.30 -8.94 4.89
C ASP A 34 -5.13 -9.67 4.24
N ASP A 35 -5.23 -10.03 2.96
CA ASP A 35 -4.15 -10.74 2.27
C ASP A 35 -2.95 -9.81 2.03
N ALA A 36 -3.17 -8.52 1.79
CA ALA A 36 -2.09 -7.55 1.73
C ALA A 36 -1.46 -7.31 3.11
N ALA A 37 -2.25 -7.26 4.19
CA ALA A 37 -1.71 -7.21 5.55
C ALA A 37 -0.84 -8.44 5.85
N ALA A 38 -1.32 -9.64 5.47
CA ALA A 38 -0.57 -10.88 5.62
C ALA A 38 0.71 -10.90 4.76
N ALA A 39 0.63 -10.45 3.50
CA ALA A 39 1.78 -10.33 2.61
C ALA A 39 2.81 -9.31 3.14
N GLY A 40 2.34 -8.24 3.79
CA GLY A 40 3.15 -7.27 4.52
C GLY A 40 3.65 -7.74 5.88
N CYS A 41 3.42 -9.01 6.26
CA CYS A 41 3.83 -9.59 7.54
C CYS A 41 3.16 -8.93 8.77
N LEU A 42 2.03 -8.27 8.61
CA LEU A 42 1.26 -7.70 9.72
C LEU A 42 0.33 -8.78 10.28
N LEU A 43 0.93 -9.70 11.03
CA LEU A 43 0.27 -10.88 11.61
C LEU A 43 0.68 -11.04 13.09
N ALA A 44 -0.22 -11.59 13.89
CA ALA A 44 0.03 -11.97 15.28
C ALA A 44 0.38 -13.46 15.38
N GLN A 45 1.33 -13.81 16.25
CA GLN A 45 1.59 -15.20 16.61
C GLN A 45 0.75 -15.58 17.84
N VAL A 46 -0.13 -16.56 17.70
CA VAL A 46 -1.00 -17.07 18.76
C VAL A 46 -0.90 -18.59 18.78
N ASP A 47 -0.44 -19.17 19.88
CA ASP A 47 -0.30 -20.63 20.08
C ASP A 47 0.36 -21.36 18.89
N LYS A 48 1.50 -20.83 18.44
CA LYS A 48 2.30 -21.32 17.28
C LYS A 48 1.63 -21.17 15.90
N SER A 49 0.47 -20.53 15.82
CA SER A 49 -0.23 -20.21 14.57
C SER A 49 -0.15 -18.72 14.26
N LEU A 50 -0.34 -18.35 12.99
CA LEU A 50 -0.42 -16.95 12.55
C LEU A 50 -1.88 -16.54 12.39
N TRP A 51 -2.22 -15.36 12.90
CA TRP A 51 -3.55 -14.78 12.88
C TRP A 51 -3.49 -13.35 12.34
N PHE A 52 -4.58 -12.89 11.72
CA PHE A 52 -4.73 -11.47 11.40
C PHE A 52 -4.78 -10.65 12.68
N VAL A 53 -4.12 -9.48 12.68
CA VAL A 53 -4.09 -8.56 13.83
C VAL A 53 -5.41 -7.78 13.96
N GLY A 54 -6.19 -7.73 12.86
CA GLY A 54 -7.50 -7.11 12.75
C GLY A 54 -8.06 -7.32 11.35
N ASP A 55 -9.27 -6.81 11.11
CA ASP A 55 -9.95 -6.88 9.81
C ASP A 55 -9.43 -5.78 8.86
N ALA A 56 -9.01 -6.20 7.67
CA ALA A 56 -8.61 -5.37 6.54
C ALA A 56 -7.59 -4.26 6.88
N SER A 57 -6.72 -4.50 7.87
CA SER A 57 -5.86 -3.45 8.46
C SER A 57 -4.93 -2.74 7.48
N ALA A 58 -4.57 -3.35 6.35
CA ALA A 58 -3.79 -2.69 5.30
C ALA A 58 -4.52 -1.49 4.69
N ASP A 59 -5.85 -1.52 4.61
CA ASP A 59 -6.66 -0.48 3.98
C ASP A 59 -6.59 0.86 4.73
N PRO A 60 -6.89 0.95 6.04
CA PRO A 60 -6.79 2.21 6.78
C PRO A 60 -5.34 2.68 6.93
N LEU A 61 -4.36 1.77 7.07
CA LEU A 61 -2.95 2.15 7.12
C LEU A 61 -2.50 2.83 5.82
N THR A 62 -2.84 2.24 4.69
CA THR A 62 -2.46 2.75 3.37
C THR A 62 -3.24 3.99 3.00
N GLY A 63 -4.55 4.02 3.27
CA GLY A 63 -5.38 5.21 3.05
C GLY A 63 -4.88 6.43 3.84
N ALA A 64 -4.55 6.26 5.13
CA ALA A 64 -4.01 7.34 5.94
C ALA A 64 -2.65 7.83 5.45
N THR A 65 -1.75 6.89 5.09
CA THR A 65 -0.43 7.22 4.54
C THR A 65 -0.55 7.97 3.20
N ALA A 66 -1.42 7.49 2.32
CA ALA A 66 -1.70 8.09 1.02
C ALA A 66 -2.27 9.50 1.15
N ALA A 67 -3.20 9.71 2.08
CA ALA A 67 -3.75 11.02 2.38
C ALA A 67 -2.67 12.01 2.86
N ALA A 68 -1.80 11.57 3.77
CA ALA A 68 -0.70 12.39 4.28
C ALA A 68 0.28 12.81 3.15
N LEU A 69 0.68 11.86 2.30
CA LEU A 69 1.57 12.13 1.15
C LEU A 69 0.91 13.08 0.13
N THR A 70 -0.36 12.84 -0.20
CA THR A 70 -1.13 13.69 -1.12
C THR A 70 -1.23 15.12 -0.58
N HIS A 71 -1.49 15.27 0.71
CA HIS A 71 -1.57 16.57 1.35
C HIS A 71 -0.20 17.28 1.42
N GLY A 72 0.89 16.52 1.57
CA GLY A 72 2.25 17.04 1.47
C GLY A 72 2.55 17.64 0.09
N LEU A 73 2.21 16.95 -0.99
CA LEU A 73 2.34 17.49 -2.35
C LEU A 73 1.46 18.72 -2.57
N TRP A 74 0.23 18.70 -2.04
CA TRP A 74 -0.67 19.84 -2.10
C TRP A 74 -0.10 21.08 -1.42
N PHE A 75 0.40 20.95 -0.19
CA PHE A 75 1.04 22.07 0.52
C PHE A 75 2.31 22.57 -0.15
N ALA A 76 3.06 21.70 -0.81
CA ALA A 76 4.22 22.07 -1.59
C ALA A 76 3.87 22.79 -2.90
N GLY A 77 2.60 22.78 -3.33
CA GLY A 77 2.17 23.32 -4.61
C GLY A 77 2.71 22.51 -5.80
N SER A 78 2.96 21.21 -5.61
CA SER A 78 3.61 20.34 -6.60
C SER A 78 2.65 19.26 -7.10
N SER A 79 2.73 18.94 -8.38
CA SER A 79 2.13 17.74 -8.96
C SER A 79 3.01 16.51 -8.72
N GLY A 80 2.43 15.32 -8.84
CA GLY A 80 3.18 14.08 -8.68
C GLY A 80 2.33 12.82 -8.69
N LEU A 81 2.95 11.72 -9.08
CA LEU A 81 2.39 10.38 -8.94
C LEU A 81 2.84 9.77 -7.60
N ILE A 82 1.87 9.45 -6.75
CA ILE A 82 2.08 8.66 -5.54
C ILE A 82 1.67 7.23 -5.87
N ASP A 83 2.65 6.33 -6.02
CA ASP A 83 2.44 4.89 -6.08
C ASP A 83 2.64 4.30 -4.68
N ILE A 84 1.55 3.85 -4.07
CA ILE A 84 1.57 3.24 -2.74
C ILE A 84 0.82 1.92 -2.77
N SER A 85 1.36 0.93 -2.04
CA SER A 85 0.77 -0.41 -2.02
C SER A 85 0.36 -0.84 -0.62
N LEU A 86 -0.75 -1.56 -0.54
CA LEU A 86 -1.26 -2.14 0.69
C LEU A 86 -0.18 -2.99 1.39
N ALA A 87 0.44 -3.92 0.65
CA ALA A 87 1.42 -4.83 1.22
C ALA A 87 2.69 -4.12 1.71
N ALA A 88 3.24 -3.17 0.94
CA ALA A 88 4.43 -2.43 1.36
C ALA A 88 4.14 -1.50 2.55
N THR A 89 2.99 -0.83 2.57
CA THR A 89 2.62 0.01 3.71
C THR A 89 2.40 -0.82 4.98
N SER A 90 1.73 -1.97 4.90
CA SER A 90 1.65 -2.90 6.02
C SER A 90 3.02 -3.37 6.49
N HIS A 91 3.93 -3.68 5.55
CA HIS A 91 5.31 -4.05 5.86
C HIS A 91 6.06 -2.96 6.63
N MET A 92 5.88 -1.69 6.28
CA MET A 92 6.51 -0.58 7.00
C MET A 92 6.04 -0.46 8.46
N HIS A 93 4.85 -0.99 8.79
CA HIS A 93 4.26 -0.93 10.13
C HIS A 93 4.40 -2.25 10.89
N THR A 94 5.12 -3.22 10.35
CA THR A 94 5.28 -4.51 11.01
C THR A 94 6.42 -4.51 12.03
N HIS A 95 6.09 -4.87 13.26
CA HIS A 95 7.02 -5.54 14.20
C HIS A 95 6.80 -7.06 14.22
N GLY A 96 5.91 -7.56 13.35
CA GLY A 96 5.37 -8.90 13.34
C GLY A 96 6.28 -9.94 12.67
N VAL A 97 5.77 -11.17 12.59
CA VAL A 97 6.53 -12.33 12.14
C VAL A 97 6.66 -12.34 10.62
N ILE A 98 7.90 -12.38 10.12
CA ILE A 98 8.17 -12.61 8.70
C ILE A 98 7.88 -14.10 8.39
N PRO A 99 6.93 -14.41 7.48
CA PRO A 99 6.70 -15.78 7.05
C PRO A 99 7.95 -16.35 6.36
N LYS A 100 8.42 -17.52 6.80
CA LYS A 100 9.54 -18.21 6.15
C LYS A 100 9.14 -18.53 4.70
N GLY A 101 9.92 -18.05 3.72
CA GLY A 101 9.77 -18.39 2.31
C GLY A 101 9.27 -17.27 1.40
N ILE A 102 9.01 -16.06 1.91
CA ILE A 102 8.77 -14.88 1.06
C ILE A 102 10.14 -14.29 0.69
N MET A 103 10.58 -14.55 -0.54
CA MET A 103 11.60 -13.74 -1.22
C MET A 103 10.88 -12.90 -2.28
N TRP A 104 11.13 -11.60 -2.28
CA TRP A 104 10.64 -10.65 -3.28
C TRP A 104 11.28 -10.90 -4.64
#